data_AF-F9FMI3-F1
#
_entry.id   AF-F9FMI3-F1
#
_cell.length_a   1.000
_cell.length_b   1.000
_cell.length_c   1.000
_cell.angle_alpha   90.00
_cell.angle_beta   90.00
_cell.angle_gamma   90.00
#
_symmetry.space_group_name_H-M   'P 1'
#
loop_
_entity.id
_entity.type
_entity.pdbx_description
1 polymer ?
#
loop_
_entity_poly.entity_id
_entity_poly.type
_entity_poly.pdbx_seq_one_letter_code
_entity_poly.pdbx_strand_id
1 'polypeptide(L)'
;MADEAHFNVEDKMQNRPPRSRGDRGRGKGGGGGGHGREVQVSKALSKLLRHQAANAGIQLDDEGYAPLDAVLAWGPLRSLKVTFDDIQSIVTSNDKQRFTLKPNPVKNPSLDTKSTTPADYLIRANQGHSIKLESAALLAPITLEGGNVPERVLHGSFFYFWPRIVESGGLKPMSRNHVHCSTGTPEEGVVSGMRKDAELIIEIDVEASLKDGVKWWLSDNGVLLTEGDEQGVLSTKYFKLVTGRKVDVGVLWQDGQWITDLPAGLKISPPPGKGPRQGGGRGGRGGRR
;
A
#
# COMPACT_ATOMS: atom_id res chain seq x y z
N MET A 1 -27.81 -14.81 -23.98
CA MET A 1 -26.65 -14.96 -24.89
C MET A 1 -26.21 -13.58 -25.33
N ALA A 2 -25.07 -13.14 -24.80
CA ALA A 2 -24.24 -11.97 -25.13
C ALA A 2 -23.36 -11.77 -23.87
N ASP A 3 -22.49 -12.73 -23.55
CA ASP A 3 -21.13 -12.94 -24.08
C ASP A 3 -20.13 -11.95 -23.44
N GLU A 4 -19.41 -12.49 -22.45
CA GLU A 4 -18.42 -11.83 -21.61
C GLU A 4 -17.07 -11.82 -22.34
N ALA A 5 -16.55 -10.63 -22.63
CA ALA A 5 -15.23 -10.50 -23.23
C ALA A 5 -14.13 -10.52 -22.14
N HIS A 6 -13.63 -11.72 -21.85
CA HIS A 6 -12.36 -11.93 -21.17
C HIS A 6 -11.19 -11.46 -22.07
N PHE A 7 -10.37 -10.52 -21.58
CA PHE A 7 -9.11 -10.14 -22.23
C PHE A 7 -7.94 -10.93 -21.64
N ASN A 8 -7.38 -11.82 -22.46
CA ASN A 8 -6.16 -12.58 -22.20
C ASN A 8 -4.96 -11.81 -22.81
N VAL A 9 -3.90 -11.54 -22.04
CA VAL A 9 -2.68 -10.88 -22.53
C VAL A 9 -1.45 -11.62 -22.02
N GLU A 10 -1.10 -12.69 -22.73
CA GLU A 10 0.25 -13.23 -22.80
C GLU A 10 0.66 -13.21 -24.28
N ASP A 11 1.58 -12.31 -24.63
CA ASP A 11 2.74 -12.60 -25.50
C ASP A 11 3.48 -11.29 -25.77
N LYS A 12 4.74 -11.21 -25.31
CA LYS A 12 5.84 -10.34 -25.80
C LYS A 12 7.05 -10.47 -24.89
N MET A 13 7.64 -11.66 -24.88
CA MET A 13 9.07 -11.80 -24.63
C MET A 13 9.77 -12.03 -25.97
N GLN A 14 10.94 -11.42 -26.13
CA GLN A 14 12.00 -11.65 -27.15
C GLN A 14 12.19 -10.50 -28.15
N ASN A 15 13.11 -9.58 -27.82
CA ASN A 15 14.33 -9.33 -28.62
C ASN A 15 15.14 -8.17 -28.03
N ARG A 16 16.35 -8.47 -27.51
CA ARG A 16 17.39 -7.45 -27.29
C ARG A 16 18.78 -8.07 -27.46
N PRO A 17 19.66 -7.52 -28.32
CA PRO A 17 20.97 -8.10 -28.61
C PRO A 17 22.00 -7.74 -27.53
N PRO A 18 23.12 -8.49 -27.42
CA PRO A 18 24.09 -8.31 -26.35
C PRO A 18 25.06 -7.16 -26.67
N ARG A 19 25.51 -6.42 -25.65
CA ARG A 19 26.64 -5.49 -25.78
C ARG A 19 27.71 -5.73 -24.71
N SER A 20 28.94 -5.75 -25.20
CA SER A 20 30.21 -6.15 -24.61
C SER A 20 30.71 -5.27 -23.47
N ARG A 21 31.64 -5.82 -22.68
CA ARG A 21 32.40 -5.17 -21.59
C ARG A 21 33.58 -4.35 -22.13
N GLY A 22 33.86 -3.22 -21.46
CA GLY A 22 35.19 -2.63 -21.32
C GLY A 22 35.30 -1.14 -21.69
N ASP A 23 35.37 -0.23 -20.71
CA ASP A 23 36.60 0.53 -20.33
C ASP A 23 36.26 1.71 -19.40
N ARG A 24 37.22 2.05 -18.53
CA ARG A 24 37.18 3.05 -17.45
C ARG A 24 37.45 4.45 -17.99
N GLY A 25 36.76 5.47 -17.48
CA GLY A 25 37.30 6.83 -17.50
C GLY A 25 36.32 7.98 -17.36
N ARG A 26 36.34 8.60 -16.16
CA ARG A 26 35.98 10.00 -15.82
C ARG A 26 34.54 10.47 -16.06
N GLY A 27 33.94 10.94 -14.97
CA GLY A 27 32.54 11.33 -14.90
C GLY A 27 32.23 12.72 -15.42
N LYS A 28 30.94 12.94 -15.65
CA LYS A 28 30.27 14.23 -15.54
C LYS A 28 28.75 13.99 -15.47
N GLY A 29 28.17 14.51 -14.39
CA GLY A 29 26.78 14.96 -14.21
C GLY A 29 25.61 14.33 -14.97
N GLY A 30 24.67 13.80 -14.19
CA GLY A 30 23.26 14.23 -14.29
C GLY A 30 22.44 13.71 -15.46
N GLY A 31 21.85 12.53 -15.30
CA GLY A 31 20.80 12.02 -16.18
C GLY A 31 19.85 11.11 -15.41
N GLY A 32 18.90 11.70 -14.68
CA GLY A 32 17.94 10.99 -13.84
C GLY A 32 16.55 11.63 -13.88
N GLY A 33 16.06 11.95 -15.08
CA GLY A 33 14.73 12.53 -15.29
C GLY A 33 13.74 11.47 -15.75
N GLY A 34 12.77 11.13 -14.91
CA GLY A 34 11.68 10.20 -15.26
C GLY A 34 10.91 9.78 -14.01
N HIS A 35 11.47 8.86 -13.23
CA HIS A 35 10.79 8.27 -12.07
C HIS A 35 10.59 9.23 -10.88
N GLY A 36 11.30 10.36 -10.83
CA GLY A 36 11.16 11.33 -9.73
C GLY A 36 9.81 12.04 -9.70
N ARG A 37 9.33 12.48 -10.88
CA ARG A 37 8.09 13.27 -10.99
C ARG A 37 6.86 12.40 -10.74
N GLU A 38 6.74 11.26 -11.40
CA GLU A 38 5.61 10.35 -11.21
C GLU A 38 5.46 9.89 -9.75
N VAL A 39 6.59 9.60 -9.07
CA VAL A 39 6.58 9.25 -7.65
C VAL A 39 6.13 10.43 -6.78
N GLN A 40 6.51 11.68 -7.11
CA GLN A 40 6.03 12.87 -6.40
C GLN A 40 4.52 13.07 -6.57
N VAL A 41 4.02 12.94 -7.80
CA VAL A 41 2.58 13.07 -8.10
C VAL A 41 1.79 11.95 -7.42
N SER A 42 2.26 10.70 -7.49
CA SER A 42 1.65 9.56 -6.80
C SER A 42 1.59 9.74 -5.28
N LYS A 43 2.65 10.31 -4.68
CA LYS A 43 2.65 10.66 -3.25
C LYS A 43 1.67 11.79 -2.93
N ALA A 44 1.58 12.82 -3.76
CA ALA A 44 0.66 13.93 -3.58
C ALA A 44 -0.81 13.46 -3.69
N LEU A 45 -1.15 12.70 -4.73
CA LEU A 45 -2.46 12.07 -4.91
C LEU A 45 -2.83 11.18 -3.72
N SER A 46 -1.91 10.31 -3.29
CA SER A 46 -2.14 9.45 -2.12
C SER A 46 -2.42 10.29 -0.87
N LYS A 47 -1.67 11.39 -0.66
CA LYS A 47 -1.87 12.27 0.49
C LYS A 47 -3.23 12.96 0.45
N LEU A 48 -3.64 13.44 -0.72
CA LEU A 48 -4.94 14.10 -0.90
C LEU A 48 -6.08 13.13 -0.61
N LEU A 49 -6.17 12.07 -1.41
CA LEU A 49 -7.32 11.17 -1.42
C LEU A 49 -7.45 10.38 -0.12
N ARG A 50 -6.34 10.09 0.58
CA ARG A 50 -6.38 9.30 1.83
C ARG A 50 -6.52 10.11 3.10
N HIS A 51 -6.07 11.37 3.10
CA HIS A 51 -5.85 12.13 4.33
C HIS A 51 -6.28 13.60 4.30
N GLN A 52 -6.37 14.23 3.13
CA GLN A 52 -6.52 15.68 3.04
C GLN A 52 -7.74 16.14 2.22
N ALA A 53 -8.55 15.23 1.68
CA ALA A 53 -9.71 15.57 0.86
C ALA A 53 -10.65 16.56 1.57
N ALA A 54 -11.06 16.26 2.81
CA ALA A 54 -11.90 17.15 3.62
C ALA A 54 -11.26 18.53 3.86
N ASN A 55 -9.97 18.55 4.25
CA ASN A 55 -9.23 19.81 4.45
C ASN A 55 -9.06 20.62 3.16
N ALA A 56 -9.05 19.95 2.01
CA ALA A 56 -8.97 20.57 0.70
C ALA A 56 -10.35 21.04 0.17
N GLY A 57 -11.42 20.85 0.95
CA GLY A 57 -12.79 21.14 0.52
C GLY A 57 -13.32 20.18 -0.54
N ILE A 58 -12.68 19.03 -0.73
CA ILE A 58 -13.08 18.00 -1.69
C ILE A 58 -13.93 16.96 -0.96
N GLN A 59 -15.19 16.86 -1.36
CA GLN A 59 -16.09 15.83 -0.88
C GLN A 59 -15.82 14.53 -1.63
N LEU A 60 -15.63 13.44 -0.89
CA LEU A 60 -15.58 12.10 -1.45
C LEU A 60 -17.00 11.53 -1.42
N ASP A 61 -17.38 10.81 -2.48
CA ASP A 61 -18.62 10.02 -2.45
C ASP A 61 -18.50 8.80 -1.52
N ASP A 62 -19.57 8.02 -1.37
CA ASP A 62 -19.59 6.84 -0.51
C ASP A 62 -18.55 5.77 -0.90
N GLU A 63 -18.10 5.78 -2.16
CA GLU A 63 -17.09 4.89 -2.72
C GLU A 63 -15.65 5.48 -2.70
N GLY A 64 -15.46 6.68 -2.15
CA GLY A 64 -14.14 7.33 -2.04
C GLY A 64 -13.65 8.04 -3.28
N TYR A 65 -14.53 8.25 -4.26
CA TYR A 65 -14.20 9.02 -5.44
C TYR A 65 -14.33 10.52 -5.20
N ALA A 66 -13.36 11.24 -5.75
CA ALA A 66 -13.35 12.69 -5.85
C ALA A 66 -13.51 13.12 -7.32
N PRO A 67 -14.17 14.27 -7.59
CA PRO A 67 -14.10 14.95 -8.88
C PRO A 67 -12.64 15.26 -9.27
N LEU A 68 -12.21 14.80 -10.44
CA LEU A 68 -10.80 14.90 -10.83
C LEU A 68 -10.37 16.36 -11.09
N ASP A 69 -11.27 17.21 -11.57
CA ASP A 69 -11.04 18.66 -11.70
C ASP A 69 -10.73 19.32 -10.35
N ALA A 70 -11.48 18.99 -9.31
CA ALA A 70 -11.23 19.46 -7.94
C ALA A 70 -9.89 18.94 -7.39
N VAL A 71 -9.55 17.68 -7.70
CA VAL A 71 -8.26 17.08 -7.33
C VAL A 71 -7.09 17.80 -8.00
N LEU A 72 -7.15 18.06 -9.31
CA LEU A 72 -6.11 18.80 -10.03
C LEU A 72 -5.99 20.25 -9.56
N ALA A 73 -7.09 20.84 -9.08
CA ALA A 73 -7.08 22.16 -8.47
C ALA A 73 -6.38 22.19 -7.10
N TRP A 74 -6.12 21.06 -6.43
CA TRP A 74 -5.49 21.06 -5.12
C TRP A 74 -4.07 21.65 -5.15
N GLY A 75 -3.76 22.59 -4.26
CA GLY A 75 -2.55 23.41 -4.28
C GLY A 75 -1.25 22.63 -4.58
N PRO A 76 -0.92 21.57 -3.84
CA PRO A 76 0.26 20.74 -4.12
C PRO A 76 0.30 20.09 -5.52
N LEU A 77 -0.83 19.63 -6.07
CA LEU A 77 -0.87 19.08 -7.43
C LEU A 77 -0.79 20.19 -8.49
N ARG A 78 -1.43 21.33 -8.22
CA ARG A 78 -1.35 22.53 -9.06
C ARG A 78 0.09 23.07 -9.13
N SER A 79 0.81 23.10 -8.01
CA SER A 79 2.22 23.51 -7.94
C SER A 79 3.14 22.56 -8.71
N LEU A 80 2.78 21.28 -8.80
CA LEU A 80 3.50 20.29 -9.61
C LEU A 80 3.10 20.33 -11.09
N LYS A 81 2.14 21.19 -11.48
CA LYS A 81 1.61 21.32 -12.85
C LYS A 81 1.14 19.97 -13.41
N VAL A 82 0.42 19.21 -12.59
CA VAL A 82 -0.12 17.90 -12.96
C VAL A 82 -1.23 18.06 -13.99
N THR A 83 -1.16 17.30 -15.07
CA THR A 83 -2.16 17.28 -16.15
C THR A 83 -3.05 16.02 -16.06
N PHE A 84 -4.09 15.96 -16.88
CA PHE A 84 -4.90 14.75 -17.04
C PHE A 84 -4.05 13.56 -17.53
N ASP A 85 -3.20 13.79 -18.53
CA ASP A 85 -2.30 12.76 -19.08
C ASP A 85 -1.35 12.22 -18.01
N ASP A 86 -0.84 13.08 -17.10
CA ASP A 86 -0.03 12.65 -15.96
C ASP A 86 -0.83 11.67 -15.06
N ILE A 87 -2.12 11.94 -14.83
CA ILE A 87 -3.00 11.08 -14.02
C ILE A 87 -3.28 9.75 -14.75
N GLN A 88 -3.63 9.79 -16.03
CA GLN A 88 -3.86 8.59 -16.83
C GLN A 88 -2.61 7.70 -16.85
N SER A 89 -1.43 8.31 -17.05
CA SER A 89 -0.15 7.60 -16.97
C SER A 89 0.04 6.97 -15.60
N ILE A 90 -0.23 7.69 -14.51
CA ILE A 90 -0.06 7.16 -13.13
C ILE A 90 -1.06 6.07 -12.78
N VAL A 91 -2.26 6.07 -13.34
CA VAL A 91 -3.26 5.00 -13.16
C VAL A 91 -2.84 3.77 -13.96
N THR A 92 -2.41 3.96 -15.21
CA THR A 92 -2.05 2.87 -16.15
C THR A 92 -0.70 2.23 -15.83
N SER A 93 0.33 3.03 -15.54
CA SER A 93 1.70 2.56 -15.23
C SER A 93 1.87 2.12 -13.77
N ASN A 94 0.79 2.12 -12.98
CA ASN A 94 0.90 1.84 -11.56
C ASN A 94 1.20 0.37 -11.30
N ASP A 95 2.46 0.05 -11.04
CA ASP A 95 2.91 -1.22 -10.47
C ASP A 95 2.10 -1.68 -9.25
N LYS A 96 1.33 -0.79 -8.60
CA LYS A 96 0.60 -1.05 -7.37
C LYS A 96 -0.90 -0.79 -7.45
N GLN A 97 -1.45 -0.51 -8.65
CA GLN A 97 -2.88 -0.23 -8.88
C GLN A 97 -3.47 0.65 -7.77
N ARG A 98 -2.82 1.79 -7.48
CA ARG A 98 -3.10 2.59 -6.27
C ARG A 98 -4.33 3.48 -6.39
N PHE A 99 -4.74 3.74 -7.62
CA PHE A 99 -5.80 4.67 -7.95
C PHE A 99 -6.69 4.03 -9.00
N THR A 100 -7.98 4.30 -8.91
CA THR A 100 -8.96 3.93 -9.94
C THR A 100 -9.59 5.20 -10.47
N LEU A 101 -9.73 5.24 -11.79
CA LEU A 101 -10.37 6.31 -12.53
C LEU A 101 -11.65 5.77 -13.16
N LYS A 102 -12.78 6.46 -13.00
CA LYS A 102 -14.06 6.11 -13.66
C LYS A 102 -14.71 7.37 -14.26
N PRO A 103 -15.58 7.24 -15.28
CA PRO A 103 -16.36 8.37 -15.77
C PRO A 103 -17.25 8.95 -14.65
N ASN A 104 -17.41 10.26 -14.65
CA ASN A 104 -18.30 10.99 -13.76
C ASN A 104 -19.71 11.02 -14.37
N PRO A 105 -20.69 10.24 -13.89
CA PRO A 105 -22.02 10.16 -14.51
C PRO A 105 -22.78 11.49 -14.49
N VAL A 106 -22.43 12.41 -13.57
CA VAL A 106 -23.06 13.74 -13.45
C VAL A 106 -22.57 14.70 -14.53
N LYS A 107 -21.28 14.62 -14.90
CA LYS A 107 -20.65 15.52 -15.87
C LYS A 107 -20.46 14.90 -17.25
N ASN A 108 -20.42 13.58 -17.32
CA ASN A 108 -20.32 12.77 -18.53
C ASN A 108 -21.41 11.68 -18.52
N PRO A 109 -22.67 12.04 -18.84
CA PRO A 109 -23.80 11.11 -18.83
C PRO A 109 -23.68 10.00 -19.88
N SER A 110 -22.95 10.26 -20.96
CA SER A 110 -22.60 9.27 -21.99
C SER A 110 -21.63 8.19 -21.51
N LEU A 111 -21.03 8.36 -20.32
CA LEU A 111 -19.97 7.51 -19.77
C LEU A 111 -18.81 7.31 -20.76
N ASP A 112 -18.53 8.34 -21.56
CA ASP A 112 -17.49 8.27 -22.59
C ASP A 112 -16.11 8.16 -21.93
N THR A 113 -15.46 7.03 -22.15
CA THR A 113 -14.13 6.74 -21.61
C THR A 113 -13.01 7.42 -22.40
N LYS A 114 -13.31 8.04 -23.55
CA LYS A 114 -12.36 8.73 -24.41
C LYS A 114 -12.32 10.25 -24.19
N SER A 115 -13.09 10.77 -23.25
CA SER A 115 -13.02 12.19 -22.91
C SER A 115 -11.61 12.57 -22.43
N THR A 116 -11.18 13.78 -22.79
CA THR A 116 -9.91 14.36 -22.30
C THR A 116 -10.16 15.45 -21.25
N THR A 117 -11.42 15.67 -20.87
CA THR A 117 -11.81 16.70 -19.90
C THR A 117 -11.75 16.15 -18.48
N PRO A 118 -10.96 16.72 -17.56
CA PRO A 118 -10.85 16.20 -16.20
C PRO A 118 -12.18 16.12 -15.43
N ALA A 119 -13.11 17.06 -15.65
CA ALA A 119 -14.40 17.08 -14.95
C ALA A 119 -15.29 15.85 -15.28
N ASP A 120 -15.01 15.18 -16.39
CA ASP A 120 -15.73 13.99 -16.86
C ASP A 120 -15.29 12.72 -16.14
N TYR A 121 -14.35 12.83 -15.20
CA TYR A 121 -13.80 11.71 -14.46
C TYR A 121 -13.85 11.91 -12.95
N LEU A 122 -13.96 10.77 -12.29
CA LEU A 122 -13.86 10.58 -10.85
C LEU A 122 -12.60 9.76 -10.56
N ILE A 123 -11.87 10.12 -9.51
CA ILE A 123 -10.67 9.39 -9.07
C ILE A 123 -10.76 9.03 -7.58
N ARG A 124 -10.37 7.80 -7.24
CA ARG A 124 -10.20 7.37 -5.84
C ARG A 124 -8.82 6.79 -5.59
N ALA A 125 -8.41 6.76 -4.33
CA ALA A 125 -7.34 5.88 -3.90
C ALA A 125 -7.93 4.50 -3.60
N ASN A 126 -7.28 3.43 -4.05
CA ASN A 126 -7.82 2.08 -3.87
C ASN A 126 -7.68 1.59 -2.44
N GLN A 127 -6.75 2.13 -1.66
CA GLN A 127 -6.44 1.68 -0.30
C GLN A 127 -5.85 2.81 0.56
N GLY A 128 -5.84 2.62 1.88
CA GLY A 128 -5.06 3.45 2.83
C GLY A 128 -5.72 4.74 3.30
N HIS A 129 -7.04 4.87 3.18
CA HIS A 129 -7.79 5.97 3.77
C HIS A 129 -7.63 5.97 5.31
N SER A 130 -7.30 7.13 5.87
CA SER A 130 -7.53 7.40 7.30
C SER A 130 -8.80 8.22 7.52
N ILE A 131 -9.49 8.57 6.44
CA ILE A 131 -10.81 9.19 6.44
C ILE A 131 -11.80 8.08 6.75
N LYS A 132 -12.73 8.30 7.70
CA LYS A 132 -13.90 7.43 7.95
C LYS A 132 -14.85 7.50 6.77
N LEU A 133 -14.39 7.03 5.63
CA LEU A 133 -15.26 6.62 4.55
C LEU A 133 -15.53 5.15 4.79
N GLU A 134 -16.78 4.74 4.59
CA GLU A 134 -17.28 3.36 4.63
C GLU A 134 -16.52 2.49 3.61
N SER A 135 -15.23 2.26 3.87
CA SER A 135 -14.32 1.48 3.04
C SER A 135 -14.80 0.03 2.94
N ALA A 136 -15.74 -0.38 3.81
CA ALA A 136 -16.42 -1.66 3.77
C ALA A 136 -17.22 -1.89 2.47
N ALA A 137 -17.73 -0.85 1.80
CA ALA A 137 -18.53 -1.02 0.58
C ALA A 137 -17.72 -1.55 -0.63
N LEU A 138 -16.38 -1.52 -0.57
CA LEU A 138 -15.47 -1.92 -1.64
C LEU A 138 -14.64 -3.15 -1.30
N LEU A 139 -15.00 -3.82 -0.21
CA LEU A 139 -14.23 -4.89 0.37
C LEU A 139 -15.06 -6.17 0.33
N ALA A 140 -14.62 -7.13 -0.49
CA ALA A 140 -15.26 -8.41 -0.58
C ALA A 140 -14.99 -9.19 0.72
N PRO A 141 -16.03 -9.63 1.47
CA PRO A 141 -15.82 -10.37 2.70
C PRO A 141 -15.16 -11.73 2.42
N ILE A 142 -14.20 -12.11 3.25
CA ILE A 142 -13.60 -13.44 3.24
C ILE A 142 -14.26 -14.26 4.34
N THR A 143 -14.85 -15.39 3.97
CA THR A 143 -15.61 -16.24 4.90
C THR A 143 -15.33 -17.72 4.62
N LEU A 144 -15.48 -18.55 5.64
CA LEU A 144 -15.35 -20.01 5.49
C LEU A 144 -16.43 -20.55 4.55
N GLU A 145 -17.67 -20.07 4.69
CA GLU A 145 -18.81 -20.48 3.87
C GLU A 145 -18.65 -20.10 2.40
N GLY A 146 -18.04 -18.95 2.12
CA GLY A 146 -17.76 -18.49 0.76
C GLY A 146 -16.61 -19.25 0.08
N GLY A 147 -15.86 -20.08 0.80
CA GLY A 147 -14.75 -20.87 0.24
C GLY A 147 -13.64 -20.01 -0.39
N ASN A 148 -13.56 -18.73 -0.03
CA ASN A 148 -12.68 -17.74 -0.65
C ASN A 148 -11.49 -17.36 0.24
N VAL A 149 -11.16 -18.20 1.22
CA VAL A 149 -9.99 -18.04 2.09
C VAL A 149 -8.73 -18.35 1.29
N PRO A 150 -7.76 -17.42 1.19
CA PRO A 150 -6.51 -17.72 0.49
C PRO A 150 -5.69 -18.77 1.24
N GLU A 151 -5.00 -19.62 0.47
CA GLU A 151 -4.12 -20.66 1.00
C GLU A 151 -3.01 -20.09 1.89
N ARG A 152 -2.49 -18.91 1.54
CA ARG A 152 -1.38 -18.26 2.21
C ARG A 152 -1.63 -16.77 2.39
N VAL A 153 -1.40 -16.27 3.61
CA VAL A 153 -1.57 -14.86 3.97
C VAL A 153 -0.38 -14.40 4.80
N LEU A 154 0.28 -13.35 4.30
CA LEU A 154 1.53 -12.84 4.82
C LEU A 154 1.41 -11.39 5.27
N HIS A 155 2.01 -11.07 6.41
CA HIS A 155 2.24 -9.71 6.86
C HIS A 155 3.73 -9.41 6.91
N GLY A 156 4.15 -8.30 6.27
CA GLY A 156 5.53 -7.86 6.28
C GLY A 156 5.79 -6.80 7.34
N SER A 157 6.77 -7.05 8.21
CA SER A 157 7.18 -6.13 9.27
C SER A 157 8.71 -5.89 9.27
N PHE A 158 9.21 -5.24 10.31
CA PHE A 158 10.62 -4.91 10.51
C PHE A 158 11.08 -5.55 11.81
N PHE A 159 12.34 -5.97 11.88
CA PHE A 159 12.90 -6.53 13.12
C PHE A 159 12.78 -5.53 14.28
N TYR A 160 12.86 -4.24 13.98
CA TYR A 160 12.67 -3.15 14.95
C TYR A 160 11.30 -3.15 15.65
N PHE A 161 10.24 -3.61 14.98
CA PHE A 161 8.89 -3.65 15.57
C PHE A 161 8.54 -5.00 16.18
N TRP A 162 9.32 -6.04 15.94
CA TRP A 162 9.01 -7.40 16.39
C TRP A 162 8.78 -7.51 17.91
N PRO A 163 9.65 -6.97 18.79
CA PRO A 163 9.42 -7.06 20.23
C PRO A 163 8.08 -6.44 20.66
N ARG A 164 7.68 -5.32 20.04
CA ARG A 164 6.40 -4.66 20.34
C ARG A 164 5.19 -5.42 19.83
N ILE A 165 5.32 -6.11 18.70
CA ILE A 165 4.25 -6.97 18.17
C ILE A 165 3.97 -8.07 19.18
N VAL A 166 5.02 -8.76 19.65
CA VAL A 166 4.92 -9.81 20.66
C VAL A 166 4.37 -9.28 21.98
N GLU A 167 4.93 -8.18 22.51
CA GLU A 167 4.49 -7.55 23.76
C GLU A 167 3.01 -7.13 23.70
N SER A 168 2.56 -6.63 22.55
CA SER A 168 1.17 -6.21 22.37
C SER A 168 0.18 -7.35 22.13
N GLY A 169 0.68 -8.59 22.06
CA GLY A 169 -0.11 -9.80 21.82
C GLY A 169 -0.51 -10.03 20.37
N GLY A 170 -0.02 -9.25 19.40
CA GLY A 170 -0.34 -9.44 17.98
C GLY A 170 -0.15 -8.22 17.08
N LEU A 171 -0.74 -8.27 15.88
CA LEU A 171 -0.71 -7.18 14.92
C LEU A 171 -1.87 -6.20 15.16
N LYS A 172 -1.57 -4.91 15.07
CA LYS A 172 -2.56 -3.82 15.19
C LYS A 172 -2.63 -3.02 13.89
N PRO A 173 -3.80 -2.43 13.54
CA PRO A 173 -3.94 -1.51 12.41
C PRO A 173 -3.05 -0.26 12.53
N MET A 174 -2.61 0.08 13.75
CA MET A 174 -1.82 1.26 14.09
C MET A 174 -2.56 2.55 13.70
N SER A 175 -2.01 3.33 12.76
CA SER A 175 -2.61 4.59 12.29
C SER A 175 -3.56 4.37 11.10
N ARG A 176 -3.91 3.13 10.77
CA ARG A 176 -4.81 2.75 9.69
C ARG A 176 -6.05 2.07 10.28
N ASN A 177 -7.07 1.87 9.44
CA ASN A 177 -8.29 1.16 9.85
C ASN A 177 -8.07 -0.36 9.92
N HIS A 178 -7.19 -0.92 9.09
CA HIS A 178 -6.96 -2.36 9.00
C HIS A 178 -5.47 -2.73 9.06
N VAL A 179 -5.17 -3.92 9.59
CA VAL A 179 -3.93 -4.65 9.30
C VAL A 179 -3.94 -5.03 7.83
N HIS A 180 -2.82 -4.82 7.14
CA HIS A 180 -2.69 -5.13 5.72
C HIS A 180 -1.83 -6.37 5.54
N CYS A 181 -2.32 -7.33 4.77
CA CYS A 181 -1.64 -8.58 4.43
C CYS A 181 -1.66 -8.79 2.91
N SER A 182 -0.83 -9.71 2.44
CA SER A 182 -0.70 -10.09 1.03
C SER A 182 -0.71 -11.61 0.89
N THR A 183 -1.06 -12.11 -0.30
CA THR A 183 -1.01 -13.55 -0.60
C THR A 183 0.41 -14.05 -0.90
N GLY A 184 1.37 -13.15 -1.03
CA GLY A 184 2.77 -13.47 -1.32
C GLY A 184 3.69 -12.29 -1.06
N THR A 185 4.97 -12.51 -1.33
CA THR A 185 6.05 -11.54 -1.18
C THR A 185 6.28 -10.76 -2.48
N PRO A 186 6.95 -9.60 -2.42
CA PRO A 186 7.36 -8.87 -3.62
C PRO A 186 8.27 -9.65 -4.57
N GLU A 187 9.02 -10.63 -4.07
CA GLU A 187 9.85 -11.55 -4.87
C GLU A 187 8.98 -12.52 -5.69
N GLU A 188 7.81 -12.89 -5.18
CA GLU A 188 6.81 -13.73 -5.85
C GLU A 188 5.89 -12.90 -6.79
N GLY A 189 6.23 -11.63 -7.05
CA GLY A 189 5.45 -10.74 -7.93
C GLY A 189 4.30 -10.02 -7.24
N VAL A 190 4.09 -10.20 -5.94
CA VAL A 190 3.01 -9.54 -5.20
C VAL A 190 3.41 -8.12 -4.80
N VAL A 191 2.82 -7.15 -5.49
CA VAL A 191 3.20 -5.72 -5.43
C VAL A 191 2.49 -4.91 -4.34
N SER A 192 1.42 -5.46 -3.78
CA SER A 192 0.50 -4.82 -2.83
C SER A 192 0.47 -5.58 -1.48
N GLY A 193 0.00 -4.92 -0.41
CA GLY A 193 -0.11 -5.49 0.94
C GLY A 193 1.21 -5.52 1.73
N MET A 194 2.31 -5.92 1.11
CA MET A 194 3.64 -5.94 1.73
C MET A 194 4.57 -4.82 1.24
N ARG A 195 5.41 -4.29 2.13
CA ARG A 195 6.45 -3.32 1.75
C ARG A 195 7.67 -4.03 1.17
N LYS A 196 8.27 -3.46 0.12
CA LYS A 196 9.48 -4.01 -0.54
C LYS A 196 10.70 -4.08 0.39
N ASP A 197 10.74 -3.23 1.42
CA ASP A 197 11.78 -3.14 2.44
C ASP A 197 11.40 -3.85 3.75
N ALA A 198 10.33 -4.65 3.79
CA ALA A 198 10.03 -5.50 4.94
C ALA A 198 11.16 -6.51 5.17
N GLU A 199 11.53 -6.71 6.43
CA GLU A 199 12.62 -7.57 6.89
C GLU A 199 12.10 -8.88 7.49
N LEU A 200 10.88 -8.86 8.02
CA LEU A 200 10.22 -9.96 8.70
C LEU A 200 8.96 -10.36 7.95
N ILE A 201 8.70 -11.67 7.84
CA ILE A 201 7.45 -12.25 7.32
C ILE A 201 6.72 -12.93 8.48
N ILE A 202 5.44 -12.63 8.61
CA ILE A 202 4.52 -13.30 9.53
C ILE A 202 3.45 -13.98 8.66
N GLU A 203 3.45 -15.30 8.62
CA GLU A 203 2.40 -16.09 8.00
C GLU A 203 1.24 -16.31 8.97
N ILE A 204 0.02 -16.08 8.50
CA ILE A 204 -1.18 -15.98 9.34
C ILE A 204 -2.15 -17.12 9.03
N ASP A 205 -2.68 -17.73 10.08
CA ASP A 205 -3.80 -18.65 10.01
C ASP A 205 -5.13 -17.89 9.94
N VAL A 206 -5.51 -17.53 8.71
CA VAL A 206 -6.79 -16.84 8.48
C VAL A 206 -7.97 -17.74 8.81
N GLU A 207 -7.88 -19.04 8.51
CA GLU A 207 -8.97 -19.99 8.77
C GLU A 207 -9.25 -20.10 10.28
N ALA A 208 -8.21 -20.28 11.10
CA ALA A 208 -8.33 -20.30 12.55
C ALA A 208 -8.88 -18.97 13.09
N SER A 209 -8.44 -17.84 12.54
CA SER A 209 -8.94 -16.52 12.96
C SER A 209 -10.42 -16.31 12.61
N LEU A 210 -10.88 -16.79 11.45
CA LEU A 210 -12.28 -16.73 11.03
C LEU A 210 -13.17 -17.59 11.94
N LYS A 211 -12.71 -18.78 12.34
CA LYS A 211 -13.42 -19.65 13.29
C LYS A 211 -13.63 -18.98 14.65
N ASP A 212 -12.69 -18.14 15.05
CA ASP A 212 -12.75 -17.34 16.28
C ASP A 212 -13.50 -16.00 16.11
N GLY A 213 -14.06 -15.72 14.93
CA GLY A 213 -14.88 -14.53 14.68
C GLY A 213 -14.13 -13.29 14.18
N VAL A 214 -12.83 -13.39 13.87
CA VAL A 214 -12.06 -12.29 13.27
C VAL A 214 -12.55 -12.04 11.85
N LYS A 215 -12.84 -10.78 11.52
CA LYS A 215 -13.32 -10.39 10.20
C LYS A 215 -12.17 -10.13 9.23
N TRP A 216 -12.36 -10.58 7.99
CA TRP A 216 -11.41 -10.40 6.90
C TRP A 216 -12.10 -9.94 5.63
N TRP A 217 -11.35 -9.17 4.86
CA TRP A 217 -11.79 -8.70 3.55
C TRP A 217 -10.67 -8.73 2.52
N LEU A 218 -11.07 -8.90 1.26
CA LEU A 218 -10.23 -8.74 0.09
C LEU A 218 -10.59 -7.42 -0.61
N SER A 219 -9.57 -6.65 -0.92
CA SER A 219 -9.71 -5.44 -1.74
C SER A 219 -9.51 -5.72 -3.23
N ASP A 220 -10.01 -4.82 -4.07
CA ASP A 220 -9.86 -4.89 -5.54
C ASP A 220 -8.41 -5.09 -6.02
N ASN A 221 -7.42 -4.63 -5.26
CA ASN A 221 -6.00 -4.74 -5.61
C ASN A 221 -5.29 -5.93 -4.91
N GLY A 222 -6.05 -6.91 -4.44
CA GLY A 222 -5.54 -8.16 -3.87
C GLY A 222 -4.94 -8.02 -2.47
N VAL A 223 -5.18 -6.91 -1.76
CA VAL A 223 -4.75 -6.75 -0.37
C VAL A 223 -5.79 -7.35 0.57
N LEU A 224 -5.31 -8.18 1.49
CA LEU A 224 -6.08 -8.75 2.58
C LEU A 224 -6.09 -7.78 3.76
N LEU A 225 -7.27 -7.58 4.34
CA LEU A 225 -7.49 -6.61 5.40
C LEU A 225 -8.21 -7.27 6.57
N THR A 226 -7.81 -6.94 7.78
CA THR A 226 -8.51 -7.31 9.01
C THR A 226 -8.43 -6.20 10.04
N GLU A 227 -9.48 -6.05 10.84
CA GLU A 227 -9.51 -5.14 12.00
C GLU A 227 -8.87 -5.77 13.24
N GLY A 228 -8.68 -7.10 13.23
CA GLY A 228 -8.37 -7.89 14.43
C GLY A 228 -9.62 -8.38 15.14
N ASP A 229 -9.44 -8.85 16.37
CA ASP A 229 -10.51 -9.22 17.30
C ASP A 229 -11.24 -7.98 17.89
N GLU A 230 -12.07 -8.20 18.91
CA GLU A 230 -12.79 -7.13 19.63
C GLU A 230 -11.86 -6.08 20.25
N GLN A 231 -10.59 -6.43 20.48
CA GLN A 231 -9.56 -5.53 21.01
C GLN A 231 -8.77 -4.83 19.89
N GLY A 232 -9.12 -5.07 18.63
CA GLY A 232 -8.44 -4.53 17.44
C GLY A 232 -7.05 -5.14 17.23
N VAL A 233 -6.86 -6.38 17.68
CA VAL A 233 -5.59 -7.11 17.58
C VAL A 233 -5.78 -8.39 16.79
N LEU A 234 -4.94 -8.63 15.80
CA LEU A 234 -4.80 -9.97 15.24
C LEU A 234 -3.77 -10.73 16.09
N SER A 235 -4.28 -11.58 16.99
CA SER A 235 -3.49 -12.27 18.01
C SER A 235 -2.34 -13.12 17.45
N THR A 236 -1.22 -13.18 18.19
CA THR A 236 -0.07 -14.04 17.87
C THR A 236 -0.42 -15.54 17.84
N LYS A 237 -1.53 -15.97 18.44
CA LYS A 237 -1.99 -17.38 18.34
C LYS A 237 -2.29 -17.80 16.90
N TYR A 238 -2.56 -16.85 16.00
CA TYR A 238 -2.78 -17.11 14.58
C TYR A 238 -1.49 -17.03 13.75
N PHE A 239 -0.32 -16.85 14.36
CA PHE A 239 0.94 -16.85 13.60
C PHE A 239 1.34 -18.30 13.32
N LYS A 240 1.19 -18.72 12.06
CA LYS A 240 1.65 -20.04 11.58
C LYS A 240 3.16 -20.12 11.59
N LEU A 241 3.82 -19.09 11.07
CA LEU A 241 5.27 -19.06 10.92
C LEU A 241 5.79 -17.62 10.90
N VAL A 242 6.87 -17.35 11.64
CA VAL A 242 7.57 -16.06 11.61
C VAL A 242 9.04 -16.26 11.29
N THR A 243 9.48 -15.68 10.18
CA THR A 243 10.86 -15.81 9.66
C THR A 243 11.37 -14.49 9.11
N GLY A 244 12.68 -14.40 8.90
CA GLY A 244 13.29 -13.30 8.17
C GLY A 244 13.03 -13.41 6.67
N ARG A 245 12.79 -12.27 6.01
CA ARG A 245 12.50 -12.22 4.57
C ARG A 245 13.73 -12.40 3.70
N LYS A 246 14.81 -11.71 4.04
CA LYS A 246 16.08 -11.69 3.27
C LYS A 246 17.28 -12.09 4.11
N VAL A 247 17.22 -11.80 5.41
CA VAL A 247 18.25 -12.17 6.38
C VAL A 247 17.71 -13.38 7.11
N ASP A 248 18.49 -14.45 7.13
CA ASP A 248 18.14 -15.63 7.92
C ASP A 248 18.30 -15.31 9.40
N VAL A 249 17.19 -15.45 10.13
CA VAL A 249 17.10 -15.27 11.58
C VAL A 249 16.55 -16.52 12.26
N GLY A 250 16.45 -17.63 11.51
CA GLY A 250 15.72 -18.82 11.92
C GLY A 250 14.20 -18.61 11.98
N VAL A 251 13.54 -19.53 12.68
CA VAL A 251 12.11 -19.49 12.96
C VAL A 251 11.89 -18.85 14.33
N LEU A 252 11.27 -17.67 14.37
CA LEU A 252 11.01 -16.94 15.61
C LEU A 252 9.72 -17.41 16.30
N TRP A 253 8.76 -17.85 15.48
CA TRP A 253 7.43 -18.25 15.93
C TRP A 253 6.89 -19.34 15.01
N GLN A 254 6.21 -20.33 15.56
CA GLN A 254 5.60 -21.42 14.81
C GLN A 254 4.34 -21.90 15.52
N ASP A 255 3.25 -22.10 14.78
CA ASP A 255 1.98 -22.67 15.27
C ASP A 255 1.47 -22.00 16.55
N GLY A 256 1.50 -20.67 16.59
CA GLY A 256 1.04 -19.88 17.74
C GLY A 256 2.00 -19.87 18.93
N GLN A 257 3.19 -20.47 18.82
CA GLN A 257 4.19 -20.55 19.89
C GLN A 257 5.48 -19.81 19.56
N TRP A 258 6.07 -19.22 20.60
CA TRP A 258 7.39 -18.62 20.51
C TRP A 258 8.47 -19.70 20.46
N ILE A 259 9.40 -19.57 19.50
CA ILE A 259 10.48 -20.54 19.28
C ILE A 259 11.83 -19.98 19.72
N THR A 260 12.20 -18.79 19.24
CA THR A 260 13.48 -18.15 19.58
C THR A 260 13.41 -16.64 19.42
N ASP A 261 14.36 -15.95 20.05
CA ASP A 261 14.58 -14.52 19.88
C ASP A 261 15.30 -14.19 18.57
N LEU A 262 15.24 -12.92 18.19
CA LEU A 262 16.10 -12.39 17.14
C LEU A 262 17.59 -12.61 17.51
N PRO A 263 18.46 -12.99 16.56
CA PRO A 263 19.87 -13.21 16.83
C PRO A 263 20.56 -11.99 17.47
N ALA A 264 21.36 -12.22 18.52
CA ALA A 264 21.98 -11.16 19.33
C ALA A 264 22.93 -10.21 18.56
N GLY A 265 23.41 -10.60 17.38
CA GLY A 265 24.25 -9.77 16.50
C GLY A 265 23.50 -9.08 15.35
N LEU A 266 22.18 -9.23 15.28
CA LEU A 266 21.39 -8.68 14.18
C LEU A 266 21.36 -7.15 14.27
N LYS A 267 21.76 -6.49 13.17
CA LYS A 267 21.70 -5.02 13.08
C LYS A 267 20.26 -4.57 12.89
N ILE A 268 19.60 -4.17 13.98
CA ILE A 268 18.24 -3.67 13.97
C ILE A 268 18.26 -2.14 13.88
N SER A 269 17.50 -1.58 12.94
CA SER A 269 17.37 -0.13 12.78
C SER A 269 15.91 0.27 12.53
N PRO A 270 15.47 1.44 13.01
CA PRO A 270 14.12 1.91 12.74
C PRO A 270 13.97 2.21 11.24
N PRO A 271 12.84 1.86 10.61
CA PRO A 271 12.61 2.19 9.21
C PRO A 271 12.55 3.71 9.01
N PRO A 272 12.85 4.20 7.78
CA PRO A 272 12.86 5.62 7.47
C PRO A 272 11.60 6.35 7.93
N GLY A 273 11.77 7.44 8.69
CA GLY A 273 10.67 8.26 9.22
C GLY A 273 9.97 7.70 10.46
N LYS A 274 10.41 6.55 11.01
CA LYS A 274 9.89 5.96 12.26
C LYS A 274 10.92 5.84 13.38
N GLY A 275 12.09 6.47 13.23
CA GLY A 275 13.09 6.57 14.29
C GLY A 275 12.68 7.55 15.40
N PRO A 276 13.34 7.49 16.57
CA PRO A 276 13.17 8.48 17.62
C PRO A 276 13.37 9.89 17.03
N ARG A 277 12.36 10.77 17.17
CA ARG A 277 12.53 12.18 16.82
C ARG A 277 13.59 12.76 17.75
N GLN A 278 14.79 12.97 17.25
CA GLN A 278 15.79 13.77 17.95
C GLN A 278 15.20 15.17 18.11
N GLY A 279 14.86 15.53 19.35
CA GLY A 279 14.24 16.81 19.67
C GLY A 279 15.13 17.94 19.16
N GLY A 280 14.69 18.60 18.09
CA GLY A 280 15.31 19.83 17.63
C GLY A 280 15.12 20.87 18.71
N GLY A 281 16.16 21.07 19.52
CA GLY A 281 16.23 22.12 20.52
C GLY A 281 15.91 23.44 19.83
N ARG A 282 14.80 24.07 20.24
CA ARG A 282 14.54 25.48 19.96
C ARG A 282 15.71 26.26 20.56
N GLY A 283 16.66 26.65 19.71
CA GLY A 283 17.64 27.68 20.03
C GLY A 283 16.87 28.97 20.31
N GLY A 284 16.60 29.24 21.58
CA GLY A 284 16.13 30.53 22.04
C GLY A 284 17.21 31.56 21.73
N ARG A 285 16.99 32.39 20.70
CA ARG A 285 17.71 33.64 20.56
C ARG A 285 17.18 34.57 21.64
N GLY A 286 17.92 34.61 22.75
CA GLY A 286 17.76 35.59 23.80
C GLY A 286 17.90 36.99 23.22
N GLY A 287 16.99 37.87 23.64
CA GLY A 287 17.13 39.30 23.47
C GLY A 287 18.41 39.79 24.15
N ARG A 288 19.14 40.65 23.47
CA ARG A 288 20.06 41.56 24.13
C ARG A 288 19.45 42.96 24.10
N ARG A 289 19.50 43.54 25.28
CA ARG A 289 19.24 44.93 25.64
C ARG A 289 20.07 45.89 24.79
#